data_AF-A0A022RU57-F1
#
_entry.id   AF-A0A022RU57-F1
#
_cell.length_a   1.000
_cell.length_b   1.000
_cell.length_c   1.000
_cell.angle_alpha   90.00
_cell.angle_beta   90.00
_cell.angle_gamma   90.00
#
_symmetry.space_group_name_H-M   'P 1'
#
loop_
_entity.id
_entity.type
_entity.pdbx_description
1 polymer ?
#
loop_
_entity_poly.entity_id
_entity_poly.type
_entity_poly.pdbx_seq_one_letter_code
_entity_poly.pdbx_strand_id
1 'polypeptide(L)'
;VHFRREAYLYMPMTNIVRVLRRALLPHAKISYDAKEIIQECVSEFISFVTSEANEKAHRFDYYVEPLTVFINKYRAEDPKRGASM
;
A
#
# COMPACT_ATOMS: atom_id res chain seq x y z
N VAL A 1 14.20 -4.53 23.76
CA VAL A 1 12.97 -3.78 23.41
C VAL A 1 12.59 -3.90 21.92
N HIS A 2 13.03 -4.94 21.20
CA HIS A 2 12.84 -5.07 19.74
C HIS A 2 11.53 -5.75 19.29
N PHE A 3 10.91 -6.58 20.15
CA PHE A 3 9.75 -7.40 19.77
C PHE A 3 8.48 -6.60 19.38
N ARG A 4 8.36 -5.35 19.82
CA ARG A 4 7.11 -4.58 19.70
C ARG A 4 6.96 -3.83 18.37
N ARG A 5 8.03 -3.59 17.61
CA ARG A 5 7.95 -2.92 16.29
C ARG A 5 7.66 -3.91 15.15
N GLU A 6 8.26 -5.09 15.22
CA GLU A 6 8.06 -6.16 14.24
C GLU A 6 6.63 -6.72 14.27
N ALA A 7 6.01 -6.77 15.45
CA ALA A 7 4.63 -7.24 15.59
C ALA A 7 3.56 -6.39 14.87
N TYR A 8 3.84 -5.11 14.58
CA TYR A 8 2.93 -4.28 13.76
C TYR A 8 3.14 -4.49 12.25
N LEU A 9 4.26 -5.08 11.84
CA LEU A 9 4.60 -5.32 10.44
C LEU A 9 4.05 -6.67 9.94
N TYR A 10 3.78 -7.60 10.85
CA TYR A 10 3.25 -8.92 10.52
C TYR A 10 1.77 -9.04 10.87
N MET A 11 1.00 -9.62 9.95
CA MET A 11 -0.40 -9.93 10.24
C MET A 11 -0.50 -11.04 11.29
N PRO A 12 -1.56 -11.06 12.11
CA PRO A 12 -1.74 -12.12 13.11
C PRO A 12 -1.70 -13.52 12.51
N MET A 13 -1.03 -14.45 13.19
CA MET A 13 -0.87 -15.85 12.76
C MET A 13 -2.21 -16.56 12.50
N THR A 14 -3.27 -16.17 13.22
CA THR A 14 -4.64 -16.68 13.01
C THR A 14 -5.16 -16.37 11.61
N ASN A 15 -4.83 -15.20 11.06
CA ASN A 15 -5.22 -14.82 9.70
C ASN A 15 -4.43 -15.63 8.66
N ILE A 16 -3.14 -15.90 8.89
CA ILE A 16 -2.31 -16.76 8.04
C ILE A 16 -2.91 -18.17 7.95
N VAL A 17 -3.20 -18.78 9.11
CA VAL A 17 -3.80 -20.12 9.16
C VAL A 17 -5.15 -20.14 8.45
N ARG A 18 -5.97 -19.09 8.61
CA ARG A 18 -7.28 -19.00 7.95
C ARG A 18 -7.17 -18.93 6.42
N VAL A 19 -6.16 -18.24 5.88
CA VAL A 19 -5.89 -18.20 4.44
C VAL A 19 -5.36 -19.55 3.95
N LEU A 20 -4.37 -20.12 4.62
CA LEU A 20 -3.82 -21.43 4.24
C LEU A 20 -4.89 -22.53 4.27
N ARG A 21 -5.79 -22.52 5.25
CA ARG A 21 -6.91 -23.48 5.35
C ARG A 21 -7.91 -23.37 4.21
N ARG A 22 -8.04 -22.22 3.55
CA ARG A 22 -8.90 -22.06 2.36
C ARG A 22 -8.27 -22.65 1.11
N ALA A 23 -6.94 -22.76 1.06
CA ALA A 23 -6.20 -23.30 -0.07
C ALA A 23 -5.88 -24.80 0.06
N LEU A 24 -6.00 -25.37 1.26
CA LEU A 24 -5.62 -26.75 1.56
C LEU A 24 -6.84 -27.64 1.81
N LEU A 25 -6.64 -28.96 1.70
CA LEU A 25 -7.65 -29.95 2.09
C LEU A 25 -8.04 -29.82 3.57
N PRO A 26 -9.28 -30.18 3.97
CA PRO A 26 -9.80 -29.97 5.33
C PRO A 26 -8.91 -30.50 6.46
N HIS A 27 -8.25 -31.64 6.24
CA HIS A 27 -7.44 -32.33 7.25
C HIS A 27 -5.93 -32.20 7.03
N ALA A 28 -5.49 -31.34 6.09
CA ALA A 28 -4.08 -31.13 5.85
C ALA A 28 -3.39 -30.60 7.12
N LYS A 29 -2.20 -31.13 7.44
CA LYS A 29 -1.36 -30.58 8.51
C LYS A 29 -0.58 -29.39 7.95
N ILE A 30 -0.45 -28.34 8.76
CA ILE A 30 0.32 -27.14 8.41
C ILE A 30 1.43 -27.03 9.45
N SER A 31 2.68 -27.14 9.02
CA SER A 31 3.83 -27.01 9.91
C SER A 31 3.93 -25.59 10.47
N TYR A 32 4.70 -25.41 11.54
CA TYR A 32 4.96 -24.08 12.08
C TYR A 32 5.75 -23.22 11.08
N ASP A 33 6.82 -23.78 10.52
CA ASP A 33 7.69 -23.12 9.54
C ASP A 33 6.93 -22.63 8.31
N ALA A 34 5.98 -23.42 7.80
CA ALA A 34 5.15 -23.01 6.68
C ALA A 34 4.29 -21.77 7.00
N LYS A 35 3.88 -21.61 8.26
CA LYS A 35 3.11 -20.43 8.66
C LYS A 35 4.01 -19.20 8.81
N GLU A 36 5.21 -19.35 9.35
CA GLU A 36 6.18 -18.25 9.45
C GLU A 36 6.62 -17.77 8.07
N ILE A 37 7.02 -18.68 7.18
CA ILE A 37 7.40 -18.33 5.80
C ILE A 37 6.27 -17.56 5.11
N ILE A 38 5.03 -18.04 5.23
CA ILE A 38 3.90 -17.37 4.59
C ILE A 38 3.59 -16.01 5.25
N GLN A 39 3.83 -15.88 6.55
CA GLN A 39 3.68 -14.61 7.27
C GLN A 39 4.71 -13.57 6.80
N GLU A 40 5.95 -13.99 6.55
CA GLU A 40 6.98 -13.14 5.95
C GLU A 40 6.63 -12.78 4.50
N CYS A 41 6.31 -13.78 3.68
CA CYS A 41 5.98 -13.59 2.27
C CYS A 41 4.78 -12.65 2.06
N VAL A 42 3.74 -12.73 2.90
CA VAL A 42 2.58 -11.85 2.75
C VAL A 42 2.89 -10.41 3.16
N SER A 43 3.74 -10.20 4.17
CA SER A 43 4.20 -8.87 4.54
C SER A 43 5.09 -8.26 3.46
N GLU A 44 5.97 -9.05 2.85
CA GLU A 44 6.77 -8.63 1.69
C GLU A 44 5.88 -8.30 0.49
N PHE A 45 4.89 -9.15 0.18
CA PHE A 45 3.96 -8.92 -0.91
C PHE A 45 3.16 -7.63 -0.75
N ILE A 46 2.64 -7.36 0.45
CA ILE A 46 1.95 -6.09 0.75
C ILE A 46 2.89 -4.91 0.54
N SER A 47 4.12 -5.00 1.03
CA SER A 47 5.13 -3.95 0.88
C SER A 47 5.46 -3.69 -0.58
N PHE A 48 5.66 -4.75 -1.36
CA PHE A 48 5.92 -4.68 -2.80
C PHE A 48 4.78 -3.99 -3.54
N VAL A 49 3.55 -4.48 -3.40
CA VAL A 49 2.38 -3.90 -4.09
C VAL A 49 2.16 -2.44 -3.69
N THR A 50 2.32 -2.12 -2.41
CA THR A 50 2.16 -0.75 -1.92
C THR A 50 3.26 0.17 -2.48
N SER A 51 4.49 -0.31 -2.56
CA SER A 51 5.62 0.43 -3.15
C SER A 51 5.35 0.75 -4.63
N GLU A 52 4.94 -0.25 -5.42
CA GLU A 52 4.62 -0.07 -6.84
C GLU A 52 3.45 0.90 -7.07
N ALA A 53 2.42 0.83 -6.23
CA ALA A 53 1.29 1.75 -6.28
C ALA A 53 1.73 3.18 -5.93
N ASN A 54 2.58 3.32 -4.91
CA ASN A 54 3.10 4.60 -4.46
C ASN A 54 4.01 5.25 -5.51
N GLU A 55 4.90 4.49 -6.16
CA GLU A 55 5.75 5.00 -7.25
C GLU A 55 4.91 5.53 -8.42
N LYS A 56 3.86 4.80 -8.81
CA LYS A 56 2.93 5.25 -9.85
C LYS A 56 2.14 6.49 -9.44
N ALA A 57 1.76 6.61 -8.17
CA ALA A 57 1.10 7.79 -7.63
C ALA A 57 2.06 9.00 -7.65
N HIS A 58 3.30 8.84 -7.19
CA HIS A 58 4.33 9.88 -7.22
C HIS A 58 4.68 10.36 -8.63
N ARG A 59 4.45 9.55 -9.67
CA ARG A 59 4.57 10.01 -11.05
C ARG A 59 3.65 11.19 -11.36
N PHE A 60 2.51 11.30 -10.68
CA PHE A 60 1.60 12.44 -10.82
C PHE A 60 2.13 13.70 -10.12
N ASP A 61 2.97 13.56 -9.09
CA ASP A 61 3.56 14.70 -8.36
C ASP A 61 4.40 15.60 -9.28
N TYR A 62 5.07 15.02 -10.28
CA TYR A 62 5.81 15.77 -11.30
C TYR A 62 4.93 16.74 -12.10
N TYR A 63 3.62 16.48 -12.20
CA TYR A 63 2.70 17.37 -12.90
C TYR A 63 2.08 18.43 -11.98
N VAL A 64 2.16 18.27 -10.66
CA VAL A 64 1.52 19.17 -9.70
C VAL A 64 2.09 20.59 -9.80
N GLU A 65 3.41 20.74 -9.80
CA GLU A 65 4.04 22.07 -9.91
C GLU A 65 3.74 22.76 -11.26
N PRO A 66 3.98 22.14 -12.44
CA PRO A 66 3.67 22.75 -13.72
C PRO A 66 2.18 23.10 -13.89
N LEU A 67 1.27 22.21 -13.46
CA LEU A 67 -0.17 22.47 -13.52
C LEU A 67 -0.57 23.61 -12.60
N THR A 68 0.01 23.70 -11.41
CA THR A 68 -0.23 24.80 -10.47
C THR A 68 0.20 26.14 -11.08
N VAL A 69 1.39 26.18 -11.71
CA VAL A 69 1.88 27.37 -12.42
C VAL A 69 0.93 27.76 -13.56
N PHE A 70 0.52 26.80 -14.39
CA PHE A 70 -0.39 27.05 -15.50
C PHE A 70 -1.75 27.58 -15.04
N ILE A 71 -2.36 26.95 -14.03
CA ILE A 71 -3.65 27.37 -13.47
C ILE A 71 -3.56 28.78 -12.88
N ASN A 72 -2.48 29.09 -12.15
CA ASN A 72 -2.26 30.41 -11.57
C ASN A 72 -2.08 31.48 -12.66
N LYS A 73 -1.34 31.17 -13.73
CA LYS A 73 -1.20 32.05 -14.89
C LYS A 73 -2.56 32.33 -15.55
N TYR A 74 -3.35 31.28 -15.81
CA TYR A 74 -4.67 31.42 -16.41
C TYR A 74 -5.65 32.24 -15.54
N ARG A 75 -5.61 32.08 -14.21
CA ARG A 75 -6.39 32.93 -13.27
C ARG A 75 -5.96 34.40 -13.31
N ALA A 76 -4.66 34.67 -13.48
CA ALA A 76 -4.17 36.04 -13.57
C ALA A 76 -4.60 36.73 -14.87
N GLU A 77 -4.79 35.97 -15.94
CA GLU A 77 -5.22 36.45 -17.26
C GLU A 77 -6.74 36.76 -17.33
N ASP A 78 -7.59 36.03 -16.58
CA ASP A 78 -9.02 36.35 -16.43
C ASP A 78 -9.48 36.27 -14.95
N PRO A 79 -9.31 37.36 -14.18
CA PRO A 79 -9.62 37.39 -12.75
C PRO A 79 -11.11 37.17 -12.42
N LYS A 80 -12.01 37.48 -13.35
CA LYS A 80 -13.47 37.44 -13.12
C LYS A 80 -14.02 36.01 -13.14
N ARG A 81 -13.34 35.09 -13.81
CA ARG A 81 -13.73 33.69 -13.93
C ARG A 81 -13.26 32.82 -12.75
N GLY A 82 -12.19 33.23 -12.08
CA GLY A 82 -11.62 32.52 -10.92
C GLY A 82 -12.43 32.63 -9.61
N ALA A 83 -13.37 33.56 -9.52
CA ALA A 83 -14.20 33.81 -8.34
C ALA A 83 -15.50 32.98 -8.27
N SER A 84 -15.74 32.11 -9.26
CA SER A 84 -16.98 31.33 -9.41
C SER A 84 -16.83 29.82 -9.14
N MET A 85 -15.68 29.37 -8.64
CA MET A 85 -15.46 28.01 -8.13
C MET A 85 -15.10 28.03 -6.65
#